data_AF-A0A8J4V601-F1
#
_entry.id   AF-A0A8J4V601-F1
#
_cell.length_a   1.000
_cell.length_b   1.000
_cell.length_c   1.000
_cell.angle_alpha   90.00
_cell.angle_beta   90.00
_cell.angle_gamma   90.00
#
_symmetry.space_group_name_H-M   'P 1'
#
loop_
_entity.id
_entity.type
_entity.pdbx_description
1 polymer ?
#
loop_
_entity_poly.entity_id
_entity_poly.type
_entity_poly.pdbx_seq_one_letter_code
_entity_poly.pdbx_strand_id
1 'polypeptide(L)'
;MVFLNSELAVIVARGRDNSILCYPVVETIHKENICHIVKAPANVSWDIRKHATDVAYKAVSSLEGAGVFAVELFLTGDGQILLNEVAPRPHNSGHHTIESCYTSQFEQHLRAVVGLPLGEPSMKTPAVVMYNILGEDEGVPGFILAHQLIRRALGIPGATVHWYDKPEMRKQRKMGHVTIVGPSMGDVEERLKSILKEEGSDCQAAVTPRVGIIIFLYVPVLP
;
A
#
# COMPACT_ATOMS: atom_id res chain seq x y z
N MET A 1 -0.47 19.93 -25.03
CA MET A 1 -1.02 18.77 -24.29
C MET A 1 0.16 18.01 -23.73
N VAL A 2 0.27 17.92 -22.41
CA VAL A 2 1.38 17.17 -21.77
C VAL A 2 1.04 15.69 -21.88
N PHE A 3 1.92 14.90 -22.52
CA PHE A 3 1.78 13.46 -22.55
C PHE A 3 2.28 12.87 -21.24
N LEU A 4 1.37 12.27 -20.47
CA LEU A 4 1.67 11.58 -19.21
C LEU A 4 2.05 10.13 -19.54
N ASN A 5 3.20 9.69 -19.02
CA ASN A 5 3.69 8.33 -19.19
C ASN A 5 3.23 7.43 -18.03
N SER A 6 3.41 7.91 -16.80
CA SER A 6 2.97 7.21 -15.60
C SER A 6 2.73 8.17 -14.43
N GLU A 7 1.96 7.70 -13.45
CA GLU A 7 1.78 8.39 -12.19
C GLU A 7 2.65 7.74 -11.12
N LEU A 8 3.40 8.56 -10.39
CA LEU A 8 4.32 8.14 -9.36
C LEU A 8 3.88 8.75 -8.02
N ALA A 9 4.25 8.11 -6.92
CA ALA A 9 4.14 8.73 -5.61
C ALA A 9 5.36 8.43 -4.75
N VAL A 10 5.63 9.33 -3.81
CA VAL A 10 6.65 9.15 -2.77
C VAL A 10 6.04 9.49 -1.43
N ILE A 11 6.10 8.56 -0.49
CA ILE A 11 5.81 8.84 0.91
C ILE A 11 7.05 9.46 1.54
N VAL A 12 6.88 10.55 2.28
CA VAL A 12 7.95 11.28 2.94
C VAL A 12 7.58 11.48 4.40
N ALA A 13 8.47 11.10 5.31
CA ALA A 13 8.34 11.38 6.73
C ALA A 13 9.15 12.62 7.11
N ARG A 14 8.59 13.50 7.94
CA ARG A 14 9.26 14.67 8.51
C ARG A 14 9.13 14.64 10.03
N GLY A 15 10.24 14.54 10.74
CA GLY A 15 10.30 14.56 12.21
C GLY A 15 10.20 15.98 12.79
N ARG A 16 9.94 16.07 14.10
CA ARG A 16 9.96 17.35 14.84
C ARG A 16 11.35 17.99 14.90
N ASP A 17 12.40 17.19 14.74
CA ASP A 17 13.80 17.58 14.63
C ASP A 17 14.20 18.00 13.20
N ASN A 18 13.23 18.12 12.28
CA ASN A 18 13.42 18.35 10.85
C ASN A 18 14.17 17.24 10.10
N SER A 19 14.34 16.05 10.71
CA SER A 19 14.78 14.88 9.96
C SER A 19 13.75 14.54 8.87
N ILE A 20 14.22 14.17 7.68
CA ILE A 20 13.35 13.80 6.57
C ILE A 20 13.84 12.49 5.98
N LEU A 21 12.92 11.53 5.82
CA LEU A 21 13.18 10.24 5.20
C LEU A 21 12.14 9.98 4.10
N CYS A 22 12.60 9.53 2.94
CA CYS A 22 11.74 9.20 1.80
C CYS A 22 11.61 7.68 1.65
N TYR A 23 10.40 7.22 1.41
CA TYR A 23 10.12 5.84 1.01
C TYR A 23 10.48 5.61 -0.46
N PRO A 24 10.59 4.34 -0.89
CA PRO A 24 10.77 4.02 -2.30
C PRO A 24 9.66 4.61 -3.17
N VAL A 25 10.04 5.10 -4.35
CA VAL A 25 9.09 5.60 -5.36
C VAL A 25 8.18 4.46 -5.79
N VAL A 26 6.88 4.72 -5.79
CA VAL A 26 5.86 3.79 -6.25
C VAL A 26 5.24 4.26 -7.56
N GLU A 27 4.80 3.32 -8.38
CA GLU A 27 3.90 3.59 -9.51
C GLU A 27 2.46 3.40 -9.03
N THR A 28 1.58 4.35 -9.35
CA THR A 28 0.15 4.27 -9.02
C THR A 28 -0.66 4.17 -10.30
N ILE A 29 -1.56 3.19 -10.37
CA ILE A 29 -2.44 2.99 -11.51
C ILE A 29 -3.86 3.36 -11.11
N HIS A 30 -4.37 4.42 -11.72
CA HIS A 30 -5.72 4.93 -11.49
C HIS A 30 -6.68 4.46 -12.60
N LYS A 31 -7.92 4.15 -12.21
CA LYS A 31 -9.05 3.96 -13.14
C LYS A 31 -10.24 4.71 -12.55
N GLU A 32 -10.94 5.48 -13.39
CA GLU A 32 -12.08 6.31 -12.96
C GLU A 32 -11.72 7.23 -11.77
N ASN A 33 -10.49 7.78 -11.77
CA ASN A 33 -9.92 8.62 -10.71
C ASN A 33 -9.75 7.93 -9.34
N ILE A 34 -9.74 6.59 -9.30
CA ILE A 34 -9.51 5.80 -8.10
C ILE A 34 -8.21 5.02 -8.25
N CYS A 35 -7.35 5.08 -7.23
CA CYS A 35 -6.14 4.26 -7.20
C CYS A 35 -6.54 2.78 -7.10
N HIS A 36 -6.23 1.98 -8.10
CA HIS A 36 -6.48 0.54 -8.10
C HIS A 36 -5.26 -0.25 -7.66
N ILE A 37 -4.09 0.09 -8.22
CA ILE A 37 -2.86 -0.67 -8.03
C ILE A 37 -1.74 0.28 -7.61
N VAL A 38 -0.91 -0.17 -6.69
CA VAL A 38 0.36 0.47 -6.34
C VAL A 38 1.47 -0.56 -6.51
N LYS A 39 2.54 -0.20 -7.21
CA LYS A 39 3.70 -1.07 -7.43
C LYS A 39 4.95 -0.44 -6.83
N ALA A 40 5.69 -1.18 -6.03
CA ALA A 40 6.98 -0.74 -5.51
C ALA A 40 8.07 -1.82 -5.72
N PRO A 41 9.30 -1.42 -6.10
CA PRO A 41 9.66 -0.08 -6.58
C PRO A 41 9.00 0.22 -7.94
N ALA A 42 8.81 1.51 -8.26
CA ALA A 42 8.31 1.94 -9.57
C ALA A 42 9.19 1.40 -10.71
N ASN A 43 8.57 0.92 -11.80
CA ASN A 43 9.24 0.38 -12.97
C ASN A 43 9.74 1.49 -13.92
N VAL A 44 10.66 2.31 -13.41
CA VAL A 44 11.31 3.40 -14.14
C VAL A 44 12.83 3.36 -13.87
N SER A 45 13.60 4.11 -14.65
CA SER A 45 15.06 4.14 -14.47
C SER A 45 15.44 4.65 -13.09
N TRP A 46 16.66 4.32 -12.66
CA TRP A 46 17.18 4.79 -11.39
C TRP A 46 17.21 6.33 -11.31
N ASP A 47 17.61 7.00 -12.40
CA ASP A 47 17.64 8.47 -12.46
C ASP A 47 16.26 9.09 -12.24
N ILE A 48 15.21 8.51 -12.83
CA ILE A 48 13.84 8.97 -12.65
C ILE A 48 13.38 8.76 -11.21
N ARG A 49 13.66 7.60 -10.60
CA ARG A 49 13.34 7.38 -9.18
C ARG A 49 14.08 8.37 -8.29
N LYS A 50 15.36 8.63 -8.55
CA LYS A 50 16.13 9.61 -7.80
C LYS A 50 15.53 11.00 -7.94
N HIS A 51 15.21 11.43 -9.14
CA HIS A 51 14.62 12.75 -9.39
C HIS A 51 13.26 12.91 -8.71
N ALA A 52 12.40 11.88 -8.77
CA ALA A 52 11.11 11.85 -8.08
C ALA A 52 11.27 11.98 -6.56
N THR A 53 12.21 11.24 -5.97
CA THR A 53 12.56 11.36 -4.55
C THR A 53 13.07 12.75 -4.20
N ASP A 54 13.93 13.34 -5.04
CA ASP A 54 14.48 14.69 -4.81
C ASP A 54 13.39 15.77 -4.88
N VAL A 55 12.43 15.66 -5.80
CA VAL A 55 11.25 16.55 -5.88
C VAL A 55 10.38 16.41 -4.64
N ALA A 56 10.08 15.18 -4.22
CA ALA A 56 9.27 14.92 -3.03
C ALA A 56 9.93 15.43 -1.74
N TYR A 57 11.23 15.19 -1.59
CA TYR A 57 12.04 15.71 -0.49
C TYR A 57 11.96 17.24 -0.43
N LYS A 58 12.16 17.93 -1.56
CA LYS A 58 12.11 19.40 -1.62
C LYS A 58 10.72 19.95 -1.29
N ALA A 59 9.68 19.33 -1.84
CA ALA A 59 8.29 19.72 -1.57
C ALA A 59 8.00 19.66 -0.06
N VAL A 60 8.32 18.55 0.60
CA VAL A 60 8.05 18.38 2.03
C VAL A 60 9.01 19.18 2.92
N SER A 61 10.24 19.42 2.48
CA SER A 61 11.19 20.30 3.17
C SER A 61 10.70 21.75 3.24
N SER A 62 9.91 22.20 2.25
CA SER A 62 9.29 23.53 2.26
C SER A 62 8.03 23.66 3.12
N LEU A 63 7.55 22.56 3.69
CA LEU A 63 6.37 22.53 4.56
C LEU A 63 6.77 22.52 6.04
N GLU A 64 5.86 23.02 6.87
CA GLU A 64 5.94 22.92 8.32
C GLU A 64 5.19 21.68 8.82
N GLY A 65 5.41 21.30 10.09
CA GLY A 65 4.73 20.19 10.75
C GLY A 65 5.51 18.88 10.76
N ALA A 66 5.05 17.93 11.58
CA ALA A 66 5.66 16.62 11.71
C ALA A 66 4.65 15.53 11.37
N GLY A 67 5.10 14.47 10.71
CA GLY A 67 4.24 13.39 10.27
C GLY A 67 4.71 12.78 8.96
N VAL A 68 3.75 12.29 8.20
CA VAL A 68 3.96 11.65 6.90
C VAL A 68 3.16 12.44 5.87
N PHE A 69 3.78 12.63 4.72
CA PHE A 69 3.26 13.35 3.58
C PHE A 69 3.34 12.42 2.37
N ALA A 70 2.28 12.34 1.58
CA ALA A 70 2.35 11.74 0.26
C ALA A 70 2.53 12.84 -0.77
N VAL A 71 3.52 12.65 -1.64
CA VAL A 71 3.78 13.52 -2.78
C VAL A 71 3.40 12.73 -4.02
N GLU A 72 2.33 13.14 -4.68
CA GLU A 72 1.90 12.59 -5.97
C GLU A 72 2.58 13.33 -7.10
N LEU A 73 3.04 12.59 -8.10
CA LEU A 73 3.90 13.07 -9.16
C LEU A 73 3.43 12.54 -10.50
N PHE A 74 3.63 13.32 -11.55
CA PHE A 74 3.49 12.89 -12.92
C PHE A 74 4.85 12.72 -13.57
N LEU A 75 5.07 11.58 -14.24
CA LEU A 75 6.17 11.37 -15.16
C LEU A 75 5.69 11.69 -16.58
N THR A 76 6.29 12.67 -17.23
CA THR A 76 5.97 13.02 -18.61
C THR A 76 6.69 12.11 -19.61
N GLY A 77 6.21 12.07 -20.86
CA GLY A 77 6.82 11.27 -21.93
C GLY A 77 8.27 11.65 -22.28
N ASP A 78 8.68 12.88 -21.98
CA ASP A 78 10.05 13.38 -22.12
C ASP A 78 10.90 13.22 -20.84
N GLY A 79 10.38 12.54 -19.81
CA GLY A 79 11.14 12.18 -18.61
C GLY A 79 11.16 13.25 -17.51
N GLN A 80 10.31 14.28 -17.59
CA GLN A 80 10.17 15.27 -16.51
C GLN A 80 9.30 14.76 -15.38
N ILE A 81 9.58 15.20 -14.17
CA ILE A 81 8.76 14.97 -12.98
C ILE A 81 8.01 16.25 -12.62
N LEU A 82 6.69 16.18 -12.61
CA LEU A 82 5.82 17.28 -12.21
C LEU A 82 5.15 16.94 -10.88
N LEU A 83 5.14 17.89 -9.95
CA LEU A 83 4.39 17.77 -8.70
C LEU A 83 2.89 17.90 -9.00
N ASN A 84 2.09 16.91 -8.60
CA ASN A 84 0.63 16.93 -8.72
C ASN A 84 -0.02 17.45 -7.43
N GLU A 85 0.12 16.71 -6.34
CA GLU A 85 -0.52 16.99 -5.05
C GLU A 85 0.43 16.63 -3.89
N VAL A 86 0.27 17.32 -2.75
CA VAL A 86 0.84 16.91 -1.46
C VAL A 86 -0.27 16.68 -0.44
N ALA A 87 -0.38 15.46 0.07
CA ALA A 87 -1.33 15.11 1.12
C ALA A 87 -0.59 14.94 2.48
N PRO A 88 -0.83 15.80 3.49
CA PRO A 88 -0.11 15.80 4.77
C PRO A 88 -0.67 14.76 5.76
N ARG A 89 -0.77 13.50 5.31
CA ARG A 89 -1.29 12.37 6.08
C ARG A 89 -0.77 11.05 5.51
N PRO A 90 -0.88 9.93 6.24
CA PRO A 90 -0.81 8.61 5.64
C PRO A 90 -1.74 8.50 4.43
N HIS A 91 -1.25 7.83 3.39
CA HIS A 91 -1.86 7.86 2.06
C HIS A 91 -2.01 6.46 1.48
N ASN A 92 -2.99 6.29 0.57
CA ASN A 92 -3.30 5.00 -0.04
C ASN A 92 -2.08 4.37 -0.74
N SER A 93 -1.31 5.20 -1.45
CA SER A 93 -0.08 4.79 -2.12
C SER A 93 1.03 4.31 -1.17
N GLY A 94 0.91 4.53 0.14
CA GLY A 94 1.84 4.06 1.16
C GLY A 94 1.41 2.81 1.92
N HIS A 95 0.23 2.22 1.66
CA HIS A 95 -0.24 1.08 2.48
C HIS A 95 0.65 -0.16 2.33
N HIS A 96 1.26 -0.36 1.15
CA HIS A 96 2.23 -1.44 0.93
C HIS A 96 3.38 -1.45 1.95
N THR A 97 3.69 -0.32 2.58
CA THR A 97 4.80 -0.19 3.55
C THR A 97 4.60 -1.05 4.79
N ILE A 98 3.37 -1.48 5.11
CA ILE A 98 3.09 -2.40 6.22
C ILE A 98 3.85 -3.72 6.00
N GLU A 99 3.69 -4.33 4.82
CA GLU A 99 4.33 -5.62 4.52
C GLU A 99 5.72 -5.47 3.90
N SER A 100 5.96 -4.42 3.11
CA SER A 100 7.14 -4.34 2.24
C SER A 100 8.32 -3.54 2.79
N CYS A 101 8.11 -2.68 3.80
CA CYS A 101 9.16 -1.82 4.37
C CYS A 101 9.51 -2.23 5.80
N TYR A 102 10.66 -1.76 6.29
CA TYR A 102 11.06 -1.99 7.68
C TYR A 102 10.18 -1.20 8.66
N THR A 103 9.79 0.03 8.30
CA THR A 103 8.87 0.84 9.10
C THR A 103 7.67 1.25 8.26
N SER A 104 6.45 0.90 8.69
CA SER A 104 5.24 1.29 7.97
C SER A 104 5.00 2.80 8.03
N GLN A 105 4.30 3.37 7.03
CA GLN A 105 3.94 4.79 7.05
C GLN A 105 3.14 5.19 8.30
N PHE A 106 2.37 4.27 8.88
CA PHE A 106 1.54 4.53 10.06
C PHE A 106 2.39 4.63 11.32
N GLU A 107 3.30 3.69 11.51
CA GLU A 107 4.29 3.76 12.59
C GLU A 107 5.19 4.98 12.42
N GLN A 108 5.63 5.26 11.20
CA GLN A 108 6.48 6.41 10.89
C GLN A 108 5.76 7.73 11.17
N HIS A 109 4.48 7.83 10.81
CA HIS A 109 3.66 8.99 11.14
C HIS A 109 3.57 9.19 12.66
N LEU A 110 3.32 8.13 13.42
CA LEU A 110 3.30 8.20 14.87
C LEU A 110 4.64 8.67 15.43
N ARG A 111 5.76 8.02 15.05
CA ARG A 111 7.12 8.38 15.48
C ARG A 111 7.41 9.85 15.22
N ALA A 112 7.15 10.31 14.00
CA ALA A 112 7.32 11.69 13.60
C ALA A 112 6.49 12.66 14.46
N VAL A 113 5.18 12.38 14.63
CA VAL A 113 4.26 13.23 15.38
C VAL A 113 4.60 13.27 16.86
N VAL A 114 5.07 12.18 17.48
CA VAL A 114 5.42 12.16 18.92
C VAL A 114 6.88 12.52 19.21
N GLY A 115 7.69 12.78 18.19
CA GLY A 115 9.10 13.19 18.35
C GLY A 115 10.05 12.02 18.67
N LEU A 116 9.71 10.80 18.26
CA LEU A 116 10.61 9.66 18.31
C LEU A 116 11.50 9.62 17.05
N PRO A 117 12.66 8.93 17.10
CA PRO A 117 13.50 8.74 15.92
C PRO A 117 12.72 8.10 14.77
N LEU A 118 12.85 8.70 13.59
CA LEU A 118 12.31 8.14 12.35
C LEU A 118 12.89 6.75 12.10
N GLY A 119 12.04 5.81 11.68
CA GLY A 119 12.45 4.46 11.32
C GLY A 119 12.93 4.34 9.88
N GLU A 120 13.58 3.21 9.58
CA GLU A 120 14.12 2.87 8.26
C GLU A 120 12.96 2.69 7.24
N PRO A 121 12.90 3.50 6.16
CA PRO A 121 11.82 3.45 5.17
C PRO A 121 12.10 2.46 4.02
N SER A 122 13.30 1.89 3.94
CA SER A 122 13.65 0.99 2.83
C SER A 122 12.81 -0.27 2.81
N MET A 123 12.66 -0.79 1.60
CA MET A 123 11.99 -2.06 1.37
C MET A 123 12.82 -3.22 1.92
N LYS A 124 12.17 -4.13 2.66
CA LYS A 124 12.72 -5.42 3.09
C LYS A 124 12.38 -6.56 2.13
N THR A 125 11.52 -6.29 1.14
CA THR A 125 11.11 -7.23 0.09
C THR A 125 11.49 -6.68 -1.28
N PRO A 126 11.98 -7.50 -2.24
CA PRO A 126 12.41 -6.99 -3.54
C PRO A 126 11.32 -6.32 -4.38
N ALA A 127 10.08 -6.84 -4.33
CA ALA A 127 8.95 -6.32 -5.07
C ALA A 127 7.64 -6.45 -4.30
N VAL A 128 6.72 -5.52 -4.54
CA VAL A 128 5.38 -5.53 -3.98
C VAL A 128 4.37 -4.96 -4.96
N VAL A 129 3.19 -5.58 -4.98
CA VAL A 129 1.99 -5.04 -5.62
C VAL A 129 0.91 -4.94 -4.55
N MET A 130 0.30 -3.77 -4.43
CA MET A 130 -0.88 -3.55 -3.61
C MET A 130 -2.08 -3.34 -4.53
N TYR A 131 -3.18 -4.02 -4.23
CA TYR A 131 -4.46 -3.92 -4.94
C TYR A 131 -5.55 -3.44 -3.98
N ASN A 132 -6.23 -2.33 -4.30
CA ASN A 132 -7.36 -1.86 -3.50
C ASN A 132 -8.58 -2.74 -3.74
N ILE A 133 -9.18 -3.24 -2.66
CA ILE A 133 -10.47 -3.93 -2.69
C ILE A 133 -11.56 -2.86 -2.69
N LEU A 134 -12.21 -2.67 -3.83
CA LEU A 134 -13.33 -1.75 -3.98
C LEU A 134 -14.66 -2.50 -3.86
N GLY A 135 -15.72 -1.80 -3.46
CA GLY A 135 -17.08 -2.32 -3.64
C GLY A 135 -17.40 -2.41 -5.13
N GLU A 136 -17.66 -3.61 -5.63
CA GLU A 136 -18.06 -3.85 -7.03
C GLU A 136 -19.59 -3.81 -7.20
N ASP A 137 -20.32 -4.03 -6.11
CA ASP A 137 -21.77 -3.92 -6.05
C ASP A 137 -22.22 -3.32 -4.71
N GLU A 138 -23.52 -3.08 -4.55
CA GLU A 138 -24.13 -2.55 -3.34
C GLU A 138 -24.46 -3.67 -2.34
N GLY A 139 -24.48 -3.35 -1.05
CA GLY A 139 -24.99 -4.23 0.01
C GLY A 139 -24.38 -5.64 0.05
N VAL A 140 -25.23 -6.65 0.24
CA VAL A 140 -24.84 -8.06 0.40
C VAL A 140 -24.12 -8.63 -0.83
N PRO A 141 -24.58 -8.40 -2.08
CA PRO A 141 -23.85 -8.83 -3.28
C PRO A 141 -22.40 -8.33 -3.32
N GLY A 142 -22.17 -7.04 -3.08
CA GLY A 142 -20.82 -6.49 -3.09
C GLY A 142 -19.94 -7.05 -1.96
N PHE A 143 -20.54 -7.33 -0.79
CA PHE A 143 -19.85 -7.99 0.32
C PHE A 143 -19.38 -9.41 -0.07
N ILE A 144 -20.24 -10.19 -0.73
CA ILE A 144 -19.91 -11.54 -1.20
C ILE A 144 -18.74 -11.50 -2.19
N LEU A 145 -18.79 -10.60 -3.19
CA LEU A 145 -17.73 -10.44 -4.19
C LEU A 145 -16.38 -10.10 -3.54
N ALA A 146 -16.37 -9.12 -2.62
CA ALA A 146 -15.18 -8.76 -1.88
C ALA A 146 -14.62 -9.94 -1.07
N HIS A 147 -15.48 -10.72 -0.40
CA HIS A 147 -15.06 -11.88 0.39
C HIS A 147 -14.53 -13.04 -0.46
N GLN A 148 -15.04 -13.23 -1.68
CA GLN A 148 -14.49 -14.20 -2.62
C GLN A 148 -13.08 -13.81 -3.05
N LEU A 149 -12.84 -12.52 -3.36
CA LEU A 149 -11.50 -12.00 -3.66
C LEU A 149 -10.56 -12.17 -2.46
N ILE A 150 -11.02 -11.81 -1.26
CA ILE A 150 -10.25 -11.99 -0.01
C ILE A 150 -9.88 -13.46 0.18
N ARG A 151 -10.83 -14.39 0.01
CA ARG A 151 -10.58 -15.83 0.14
C ARG A 151 -9.51 -16.30 -0.83
N ARG A 152 -9.54 -15.87 -2.10
CA ARG A 152 -8.50 -16.19 -3.08
C ARG A 152 -7.16 -15.60 -2.65
N ALA A 153 -7.12 -14.33 -2.24
CA ALA A 153 -5.90 -13.67 -1.78
C ALA A 153 -5.25 -14.36 -0.58
N LEU A 154 -6.04 -14.80 0.40
CA LEU A 154 -5.52 -15.51 1.58
C LEU A 154 -4.86 -16.86 1.25
N GLY A 155 -5.15 -17.45 0.08
CA GLY A 155 -4.49 -18.65 -0.41
C GLY A 155 -3.15 -18.41 -1.11
N ILE A 156 -2.76 -17.14 -1.34
CA ILE A 156 -1.57 -16.80 -2.11
C ILE A 156 -0.38 -16.53 -1.19
N PRO A 157 0.75 -17.25 -1.35
CA PRO A 157 1.97 -16.95 -0.60
C PRO A 157 2.42 -15.50 -0.76
N GLY A 158 2.72 -14.84 0.37
CA GLY A 158 3.16 -13.44 0.39
C GLY A 158 2.03 -12.42 0.21
N ALA A 159 0.77 -12.83 0.10
CA ALA A 159 -0.37 -11.93 0.12
C ALA A 159 -0.85 -11.70 1.57
N THR A 160 -1.13 -10.44 1.90
CA THR A 160 -1.72 -10.02 3.17
C THR A 160 -2.95 -9.16 2.87
N VAL A 161 -4.06 -9.47 3.53
CA VAL A 161 -5.33 -8.74 3.37
C VAL A 161 -5.54 -7.81 4.56
N HIS A 162 -5.86 -6.55 4.27
CA HIS A 162 -6.32 -5.58 5.24
C HIS A 162 -7.75 -5.19 4.92
N TRP A 163 -8.67 -5.64 5.77
CA TRP A 163 -10.10 -5.31 5.68
C TRP A 163 -10.44 -4.16 6.62
N TYR A 164 -11.12 -3.13 6.12
CA TYR A 164 -11.43 -1.94 6.92
C TYR A 164 -12.75 -2.03 7.70
N ASP A 165 -13.50 -3.12 7.52
CA ASP A 165 -14.78 -3.38 8.21
C ASP A 165 -15.77 -2.21 8.12
N LYS A 166 -15.85 -1.58 6.94
CA LYS A 166 -16.81 -0.49 6.75
C LYS A 166 -18.22 -1.08 6.69
N PRO A 167 -19.19 -0.49 7.43
CA PRO A 167 -20.50 -1.10 7.65
C PRO A 167 -21.35 -1.21 6.38
N GLU A 168 -21.11 -0.35 5.39
CA GLU A 168 -21.88 -0.32 4.15
C GLU A 168 -21.00 -0.61 2.94
N MET A 169 -21.43 -1.57 2.14
CA MET A 169 -20.87 -1.84 0.83
C MET A 169 -21.48 -0.88 -0.20
N ARG A 170 -20.64 -0.08 -0.84
CA ARG A 170 -21.04 0.85 -1.90
C ARG A 170 -20.10 0.72 -3.08
N LYS A 171 -20.61 0.87 -4.31
CA LYS A 171 -19.78 0.83 -5.51
C LYS A 171 -18.62 1.83 -5.41
N GLN A 172 -17.44 1.40 -5.86
CA GLN A 172 -16.19 2.18 -5.86
C GLN A 172 -15.66 2.58 -4.48
N ARG A 173 -16.34 2.25 -3.37
CA ARG A 173 -15.84 2.53 -2.02
C ARG A 173 -14.66 1.62 -1.71
N LYS A 174 -13.54 2.18 -1.23
CA LYS A 174 -12.40 1.40 -0.74
C LYS A 174 -12.78 0.62 0.51
N MET A 175 -12.85 -0.69 0.42
CA MET A 175 -13.24 -1.59 1.52
C MET A 175 -12.06 -2.26 2.20
N GLY A 176 -10.94 -2.36 1.50
CA GLY A 176 -9.70 -2.93 2.01
C GLY A 176 -8.58 -2.82 0.98
N HIS A 177 -7.50 -3.52 1.23
CA HIS A 177 -6.45 -3.75 0.24
C HIS A 177 -5.80 -5.12 0.44
N VAL A 178 -5.21 -5.62 -0.64
CA VAL A 178 -4.31 -6.79 -0.61
C VAL A 178 -2.91 -6.29 -0.94
N THR A 179 -1.93 -6.64 -0.11
CA THR A 179 -0.51 -6.41 -0.40
C THR A 179 0.15 -7.75 -0.72
N ILE A 180 0.81 -7.87 -1.87
CA ILE A 180 1.49 -9.08 -2.33
C ILE A 180 2.97 -8.79 -2.45
N VAL A 181 3.80 -9.44 -1.63
CA VAL A 181 5.26 -9.32 -1.68
C VAL A 181 5.90 -10.54 -2.35
N GLY A 182 7.03 -10.33 -3.02
CA GLY A 182 7.72 -11.40 -3.74
C GLY A 182 9.13 -11.03 -4.20
N PRO A 183 9.84 -12.00 -4.83
CA PRO A 183 11.23 -11.82 -5.21
C PRO A 183 11.41 -10.99 -6.49
N SER A 184 10.37 -10.83 -7.32
CA SER A 184 10.39 -9.95 -8.48
C SER A 184 9.01 -9.34 -8.76
N MET A 185 8.96 -8.27 -9.55
CA MET A 185 7.69 -7.65 -9.99
C MET A 185 6.84 -8.62 -10.81
N GLY A 186 7.48 -9.46 -11.64
CA GLY A 186 6.78 -10.47 -12.43
C GLY A 186 6.03 -11.47 -11.57
N ASP A 187 6.66 -11.97 -10.49
CA ASP A 187 6.05 -12.94 -9.58
C ASP A 187 4.81 -12.37 -8.86
N VAL A 188 4.91 -11.13 -8.35
CA VAL A 188 3.81 -10.50 -7.63
C VAL A 188 2.66 -10.11 -8.57
N GLU A 189 2.95 -9.74 -9.82
CA GLU A 189 1.93 -9.49 -10.83
C GLU A 189 1.23 -10.78 -11.28
N GLU A 190 1.95 -11.89 -11.41
CA GLU A 190 1.34 -13.20 -11.71
C GLU A 190 0.43 -13.67 -10.58
N ARG A 191 0.86 -13.50 -9.32
CA ARG A 191 0.03 -13.75 -8.14
C ARG A 191 -1.19 -12.84 -8.07
N LEU A 192 -1.06 -11.57 -8.42
CA LEU A 192 -2.24 -10.69 -8.52
C LEU A 192 -3.20 -11.21 -9.60
N LYS A 193 -2.69 -11.60 -10.77
CA LYS A 193 -3.52 -12.15 -11.86
C LYS A 193 -4.27 -13.41 -11.42
N SER A 194 -3.68 -14.29 -10.61
CA SER A 194 -4.39 -15.47 -10.10
C SER A 194 -5.50 -15.11 -9.10
N ILE A 195 -5.31 -14.08 -8.27
CA ILE A 195 -6.35 -13.57 -7.34
C ILE A 195 -7.53 -12.99 -8.12
N LEU A 196 -7.26 -12.30 -9.24
CA LEU A 196 -8.27 -11.63 -10.05
C LEU A 196 -9.00 -12.56 -11.04
N LYS A 197 -8.50 -13.79 -11.26
CA LYS A 197 -9.22 -14.78 -12.07
C LYS A 197 -10.44 -15.29 -11.30
N GLU A 198 -11.60 -15.18 -11.92
CA GLU A 198 -12.81 -15.85 -11.46
C GLU A 198 -12.71 -17.34 -11.77
N GLU A 199 -12.50 -18.16 -10.75
CA GLU A 199 -12.76 -19.60 -10.85
C GLU A 199 -14.17 -19.87 -10.34
N GLY A 200 -14.93 -20.67 -11.11
CA GLY A 200 -16.29 -21.05 -10.77
C GLY A 200 -16.35 -21.73 -9.40
N SER A 201 -17.13 -21.13 -8.51
CA SER A 201 -17.80 -21.72 -7.33
C SER A 201 -17.23 -23.07 -6.85
N ASP A 202 -16.44 -23.03 -5.77
CA ASP A 202 -16.35 -24.17 -4.86
C ASP A 202 -16.92 -23.76 -3.48
N CYS A 203 -18.23 -23.95 -3.36
CA CYS A 203 -18.95 -23.89 -2.09
C CYS A 203 -18.61 -25.13 -1.28
N GLN A 204 -17.50 -25.10 -0.54
CA GLN A 204 -17.27 -26.13 0.48
C GLN A 204 -18.18 -25.88 1.69
N ALA A 205 -18.89 -26.94 2.08
CA ALA A 205 -19.79 -26.99 3.22
C ALA A 205 -19.11 -26.47 4.50
N ALA A 206 -19.89 -25.80 5.35
CA ALA A 206 -19.45 -25.30 6.64
C ALA A 206 -19.02 -26.46 7.56
N VAL A 207 -17.72 -26.76 7.58
CA VAL A 207 -17.14 -27.60 8.63
C VAL A 207 -17.11 -26.76 9.89
N THR A 208 -17.82 -27.21 10.94
CA THR A 208 -17.73 -26.56 12.26
C THR A 208 -16.29 -26.68 12.75
N PRO A 209 -15.55 -25.57 12.92
CA PRO A 209 -14.16 -25.65 13.34
C PRO A 209 -14.10 -26.21 14.77
N ARG A 210 -13.47 -27.38 14.94
CA ARG A 210 -13.06 -27.90 16.24
C ARG A 210 -11.61 -27.50 16.45
N VAL A 211 -11.38 -26.25 16.87
CA VAL A 211 -10.03 -25.73 17.11
C VAL A 211 -9.80 -25.56 18.60
N GLY A 212 -8.78 -26.22 19.14
CA GLY A 212 -8.14 -25.80 20.38
C GLY A 212 -7.16 -24.69 20.03
N ILE A 213 -7.46 -23.44 20.40
CA ILE A 213 -6.51 -22.33 20.24
C ILE A 213 -5.49 -22.45 21.38
N ILE A 214 -4.29 -22.96 21.08
CA ILE A 214 -3.17 -22.88 22.01
C ILE A 214 -2.49 -21.54 21.77
N ILE A 215 -2.90 -20.52 22.52
CA ILE A 215 -2.13 -19.28 22.65
C ILE A 215 -1.05 -19.54 23.70
N PHE A 216 0.21 -19.64 23.30
CA PHE A 216 1.31 -19.63 24.25
C PHE A 216 1.47 -18.21 24.82
N LEU A 217 0.73 -17.90 25.88
CA LEU A 217 1.02 -16.77 26.74
C LEU A 217 2.21 -17.16 27.61
N TYR A 218 3.38 -16.57 27.33
CA TYR A 218 4.50 -16.61 28.26
C TYR A 218 4.11 -15.74 29.47
N VAL A 219 3.63 -16.37 30.54
CA VAL A 219 3.43 -15.70 31.83
C VAL A 219 4.78 -15.76 32.54
N PRO A 220 5.50 -14.64 32.73
CA PRO A 220 6.68 -14.65 33.57
C PRO A 220 6.23 -14.97 35.00
N VAL A 221 6.72 -16.09 35.54
CA VAL A 221 6.65 -16.35 36.97
C VAL A 221 7.60 -15.34 37.62
N LEU A 222 7.03 -14.28 38.19
CA LEU A 222 7.77 -13.41 39.11
C LEU A 222 7.92 -14.15 40.45
N PRO A 223 9.06 -13.95 41.15
CA PRO A 223 9.48 -14.72 42.31
C PRO A 223 8.56 -14.59 43.53
#